data_AF-A0A1I0Z7L8-F1
#
_entry.id   AF-A0A1I0Z7L8-F1
#
_cell.length_a   1.000
_cell.length_b   1.000
_cell.length_c   1.000
_cell.angle_alpha   90.00
_cell.angle_beta   90.00
_cell.angle_gamma   90.00
#
_symmetry.space_group_name_H-M   'P 1'
#
loop_
_entity.id
_entity.type
_entity.pdbx_description
1 polymer ?
#
loop_
_entity_poly.entity_id
_entity_poly.type
_entity_poly.pdbx_seq_one_letter_code
_entity_poly.pdbx_strand_id
1 'polypeptide(L)' 'MSPTSRGEIKQAFSDGNFVILHVHKTTSPTDRGVAIIDIFRLEHGKIVEHWDVTQEIPEKTTSGNGMF' A
#
# COMPACT_ATOMS: atom_id res chain seq x y z
N MET A 1 10.26 -11.76 8.69
CA MET A 1 10.26 -10.34 8.24
C MET A 1 11.42 -9.65 8.91
N SER A 2 12.12 -8.75 8.21
CA SER A 2 13.18 -7.93 8.81
C SER A 2 12.59 -7.08 9.94
N PRO A 3 13.25 -6.95 11.12
CA PRO A 3 12.77 -6.10 12.20
C PRO A 3 12.74 -4.62 11.82
N THR A 4 13.42 -4.24 10.73
CA THR A 4 13.44 -2.89 10.19
C THR A 4 12.42 -2.66 9.08
N SER A 5 11.61 -3.67 8.73
CA SER A 5 10.54 -3.49 7.74
C SER A 5 9.46 -2.56 8.28
N ARG A 6 8.95 -1.68 7.43
CA ARG A 6 7.94 -0.69 7.77
C ARG A 6 6.84 -0.67 6.71
N GLY A 7 5.59 -0.54 7.15
CA GLY A 7 4.45 -0.21 6.29
C GLY A 7 3.85 1.10 6.78
N GLU A 8 3.68 2.06 5.88
CA GLU A 8 3.08 3.36 6.17
C GLU A 8 1.87 3.56 5.27
N ILE A 9 0.69 3.71 5.88
CA ILE A 9 -0.53 4.05 5.16
C ILE A 9 -0.43 5.54 4.80
N LYS A 10 -0.30 5.85 3.51
CA LYS A 10 -0.25 7.22 3.00
C LYS A 10 -1.65 7.80 2.86
N GLN A 11 -2.60 6.97 2.42
CA GLN A 11 -4.00 7.35 2.26
C GLN A 11 -4.91 6.16 2.58
N ALA A 12 -6.12 6.45 3.05
CA ALA A 12 -7.17 5.47 3.31
C ALA A 12 -8.49 5.99 2.75
N PHE A 13 -9.23 5.10 2.09
CA PHE A 13 -10.53 5.37 1.50
C PHE A 13 -11.51 4.27 1.88
N SER A 14 -12.79 4.59 1.83
CA SER A 14 -13.88 3.63 2.00
C SER A 14 -15.00 3.94 1.03
N ASP A 15 -15.56 2.89 0.42
CA ASP A 15 -16.76 3.00 -0.43
C ASP A 15 -17.64 1.76 -0.22
N GLY A 16 -18.86 1.96 0.32
CA GLY A 16 -19.75 0.89 0.74
C GLY A 16 -19.06 -0.10 1.68
N ASN A 17 -18.96 -1.35 1.24
CA ASN A 17 -18.31 -2.44 1.99
C ASN A 17 -16.82 -2.61 1.66
N PHE A 18 -16.21 -1.64 0.96
CA PHE A 18 -14.80 -1.69 0.61
C PHE A 18 -13.97 -0.69 1.43
N VAL A 19 -12.75 -1.11 1.77
CA VAL A 19 -11.69 -0.25 2.30
C VAL A 19 -10.50 -0.36 1.36
N ILE A 20 -9.94 0.80 0.96
CA ILE A 20 -8.78 0.87 0.08
C ILE A 20 -7.67 1.62 0.79
N LEU A 21 -6.47 1.04 0.83
CA LEU A 21 -5.28 1.66 1.42
C LEU A 21 -4.22 1.88 0.34
N HIS A 22 -3.61 3.07 0.34
CA HIS A 22 -2.39 3.35 -0.41
C HIS A 22 -1.21 3.28 0.56
N VAL A 23 -0.35 2.26 0.40
CA VAL A 23 0.68 1.90 1.39
C VAL A 23 2.07 2.01 0.79
N HIS A 24 2.97 2.67 1.53
CA HIS A 24 4.42 2.59 1.28
C HIS A 24 5.03 1.52 2.18
N LYS A 25 5.60 0.47 1.59
CA LYS A 25 6.23 -0.62 2.33
C LYS A 25 7.72 -0.71 2.01
N THR A 26 8.57 -0.75 3.04
CA THR A 26 10.01 -0.96 2.94
C THR A 26 10.45 -2.18 3.75
N THR A 27 11.55 -2.82 3.33
CA THR A 27 12.14 -3.99 4.02
C THR A 27 13.40 -3.66 4.80
N SER A 28 14.01 -2.50 4.55
CA SER A 28 15.17 -1.96 5.26
C SER A 28 15.22 -0.42 5.15
N PRO A 29 16.08 0.27 5.93
CA PRO A 29 16.20 1.73 5.86
C PRO A 29 16.68 2.29 4.52
N THR A 30 17.39 1.51 3.71
CA THR A 30 17.93 1.92 2.39
C THR A 30 17.07 1.44 1.22
N ASP A 31 16.04 0.65 1.50
CA ASP A 31 15.11 0.15 0.49
C ASP A 31 14.11 1.26 0.10
N ARG A 32 14.04 1.61 -1.19
CA ARG A 32 13.01 2.55 -1.68
C ARG A 32 11.61 2.02 -1.43
N GLY A 33 11.45 0.69 -1.43
CA GLY A 33 10.21 0.00 -1.14
C GLY A 33 9.27 -0.14 -2.33
N VAL A 34 8.04 -0.54 -2.00
CA VAL A 34 6.94 -0.73 -2.93
C VAL A 34 5.76 0.17 -2.55
N ALA A 35 5.02 0.62 -3.57
CA ALA A 35 3.69 1.20 -3.43
C ALA A 35 2.66 0.07 -3.60
N ILE A 36 1.75 -0.04 -2.65
CA ILE A 36 0.70 -1.06 -2.64
C ILE A 36 -0.65 -0.36 -2.60
N ILE A 37 -1.57 -0.79 -3.46
CA ILE A 37 -3.00 -0.53 -3.28
C ILE A 37 -3.61 -1.81 -2.72
N ASP A 38 -3.93 -1.81 -1.43
CA ASP A 38 -4.69 -2.89 -0.78
C ASP A 38 -6.17 -2.58 -0.87
N ILE A 39 -6.98 -3.54 -1.32
CA ILE A 39 -8.43 -3.44 -1.38
C ILE A 39 -9.02 -4.57 -0.53
N PHE A 40 -9.83 -4.20 0.45
CA PHE A 40 -10.53 -5.15 1.32
C PHE A 40 -12.03 -5.03 1.09
N ARG A 41 -12.72 -6.17 0.94
CA ARG A 41 -14.18 -6.23 1.04
C ARG A 41 -14.58 -6.77 2.40
N LEU A 42 -15.58 -6.14 3.01
CA LEU A 42 -16.06 -6.48 4.34
C LEU A 42 -17.48 -7.04 4.30
N GLU A 43 -17.76 -7.98 5.18
CA GLU A 43 -19.11 -8.43 5.54
C GLU A 43 -19.19 -8.58 7.07
N HIS A 44 -20.26 -8.06 7.67
CA HIS A 44 -20.48 -8.13 9.12
C HIS A 44 -19.27 -7.65 9.95
N GLY A 45 -18.59 -6.60 9.49
CA GLY A 45 -17.41 -6.02 10.13
C GLY A 45 -16.13 -6.85 10.02
N LYS A 46 -16.10 -7.90 9.19
CA LYS A 46 -14.93 -8.75 8.95
C LYS A 46 -14.47 -8.62 7.51
N ILE A 47 -13.15 -8.67 7.29
CA ILE A 47 -12.57 -8.79 5.96
C ILE A 47 -12.90 -10.19 5.44
N VAL A 48 -13.57 -10.26 4.29
CA VAL A 48 -13.92 -11.53 3.62
C VAL A 48 -13.23 -11.71 2.28
N GLU A 49 -12.63 -10.66 1.74
CA GLU A 49 -11.89 -10.68 0.49
C GLU A 49 -10.79 -9.61 0.50
N HIS A 50 -9.66 -9.93 -0.12
CA HIS A 50 -8.49 -9.06 -0.22
C HIS A 50 -7.87 -9.18 -1.60
N TRP A 51 -7.56 -8.03 -2.20
CA TRP A 51 -6.76 -7.92 -3.41
C TRP A 51 -5.68 -6.88 -3.18
N ASP A 52 -4.56 -7.05 -3.88
CA ASP A 52 -3.54 -6.03 -3.95
C ASP A 52 -3.02 -5.83 -5.38
N VAL A 53 -2.51 -4.63 -5.61
CA VAL A 53 -1.56 -4.36 -6.69
C VAL A 53 -0.31 -3.77 -6.06
N THR A 54 0.83 -4.37 -6.36
CA THR A 54 2.12 -3.95 -5.83
C THR A 54 3.02 -3.47 -6.97
N GLN A 55 3.65 -2.30 -6.78
CA GLN A 55 4.61 -1.74 -7.72
C GLN A 55 5.88 -1.29 -6.99
N GLU A 56 7.06 -1.63 -7.54
CA GLU A 56 8.33 -1.08 -7.05
C GLU A 56 8.40 0.43 -7.24
N ILE A 57 8.90 1.15 -6.23
CA ILE A 57 9.10 2.59 -6.34
C ILE A 57 10.32 2.85 -7.24
N PRO A 58 10.13 3.45 -8.43
CA PRO A 58 11.22 3.71 -9.34
C PRO A 58 12.14 4.79 -8.76
N GLU A 59 13.41 4.78 -9.16
CA GLU A 59 14.35 5.84 -8.78
C GLU A 59 13.92 7.21 -9.33
N LYS A 60 13.28 7.20 -10.51
CA LYS A 60 12.77 8.40 -11.17
C LYS A 60 11.42 8.10 -11.83
N THR A 61 10.47 9.02 -11.68
CA THR A 61 9.20 8.98 -12.41
C THR A 61 9.28 9.86 -13.66
N THR A 62 8.60 9.46 -14.72
CA THR A 62 8.50 10.27 -15.95
C THR A 62 7.71 11.56 -15.72
N SER A 63 6.72 11.52 -14.83
CA SER A 63 5.88 12.69 -14.50
C SER A 63 6.61 13.75 -13.66
N GLY A 64 7.73 13.40 -13.01
CA GLY A 64 8.42 14.27 -12.06
C GLY A 64 7.81 14.31 -10.65
N ASN A 65 6.63 13.71 -10.44
CA ASN A 65 5.99 13.60 -9.13
C ASN A 65 6.34 12.26 -8.45
N GLY A 66 6.28 12.22 -7.12
CA GLY A 66 6.41 10.98 -6.35
C GLY A 66 5.23 10.01 -6.59
N MET A 67 5.36 8.78 -6.07
CA MET A 67 4.31 7.76 -6.15
C MET A 67 3.17 7.99 -5.15
N PHE A 68 3.33 8.90 -4.18
CA PHE A 68 2.37 9.20 -3.10
C PHE A 68 2.17 10.70 -2.97
#